data_AF-A0A521P6C3-F1
#
_entry.id   AF-A0A521P6C3-F1
#
_cell.length_a   1.000
_cell.length_b   1.000
_cell.length_c   1.000
_cell.angle_alpha   90.00
_cell.angle_beta   90.00
_cell.angle_gamma   90.00
#
_symmetry.space_group_name_H-M   'P 1'
#
loop_
_entity.id
_entity.type
_entity.pdbx_description
1 polymer ?
#
loop_
_entity_poly.entity_id
_entity_poly.type
_entity_poly.pdbx_seq_one_letter_code
_entity_poly.pdbx_strand_id
1 'polypeptide(L)'
;MSKPARSRKPARLTPAKVRLAAEIREQLRAQGGAAHRDVVIGRILQRRGVHGEAAERTRRALLSAFELHAHPEPGSGAPHLFDLPFGPDSYRWALDEPVRPAVF
;
A
#
# COMPACT_ATOMS: atom_id res chain seq x y z
N MET A 1 14.99 20.23 13.21
CA MET A 1 16.14 19.58 12.52
C MET A 1 15.61 18.52 11.58
N SER A 2 15.47 18.84 10.29
CA SER A 2 14.99 17.91 9.26
C SER A 2 16.15 17.02 8.81
N LYS A 3 16.02 15.70 8.92
CA LYS A 3 17.02 14.74 8.42
C LYS A 3 17.16 14.88 6.90
N PRO A 4 18.37 14.86 6.32
CA PRO A 4 18.53 14.90 4.87
C PRO A 4 17.92 13.64 4.28
N ALA A 5 16.96 13.80 3.38
CA ALA A 5 16.42 12.72 2.58
C ALA A 5 17.58 12.11 1.79
N ARG A 6 18.05 10.92 2.20
CA ARG A 6 18.97 10.10 1.40
C ARG A 6 18.41 10.09 -0.02
N SER A 7 19.20 10.48 -1.01
CA SER A 7 18.89 10.32 -2.43
C SER A 7 18.67 8.84 -2.75
N ARG A 8 17.48 8.32 -2.40
CA ARG A 8 16.99 7.04 -2.86
C ARG A 8 16.61 7.27 -4.31
N LYS A 9 17.20 6.47 -5.21
CA LYS A 9 16.69 6.40 -6.58
C LYS A 9 15.17 6.23 -6.52
N PRO A 10 14.41 6.95 -7.37
CA PRO A 10 12.96 6.88 -7.36
C PRO A 10 12.54 5.41 -7.49
N ALA A 11 11.64 4.99 -6.60
CA ALA A 11 11.18 3.61 -6.60
C ALA A 11 10.44 3.35 -7.92
N ARG A 12 10.91 2.38 -8.70
CA ARG A 12 10.30 2.04 -9.99
C ARG A 12 9.20 1.01 -9.83
N LEU A 13 8.18 1.10 -10.67
CA LEU A 13 7.18 0.05 -10.80
C LEU A 13 7.83 -1.23 -11.34
N THR A 14 7.59 -2.35 -10.67
CA THR A 14 8.04 -3.68 -11.10
C THR A 14 6.86 -4.64 -11.10
N PRO A 15 6.91 -5.74 -11.87
CA PRO A 15 5.84 -6.74 -11.88
C PRO A 15 5.50 -7.28 -10.48
N ALA A 16 6.51 -7.43 -9.61
CA ALA A 16 6.30 -7.85 -8.23
C ALA A 16 5.51 -6.82 -7.42
N LYS A 17 5.80 -5.52 -7.58
CA LYS A 17 5.05 -4.45 -6.92
C LYS A 17 3.62 -4.34 -7.43
N VAL A 18 3.39 -4.54 -8.74
CA VAL A 18 2.03 -4.58 -9.32
C VAL A 18 1.20 -5.69 -8.67
N ARG A 19 1.76 -6.90 -8.54
CA ARG A 19 1.06 -8.03 -7.88
C ARG A 19 0.75 -7.73 -6.41
N LEU A 20 1.72 -7.19 -5.68
CA LEU A 20 1.52 -6.80 -4.28
C LEU A 20 0.45 -5.71 -4.13
N ALA A 21 0.44 -4.71 -5.02
CA ALA A 21 -0.58 -3.67 -5.04
C ALA A 21 -1.97 -4.26 -5.33
N ALA A 22 -2.08 -5.22 -6.25
CA ALA A 22 -3.36 -5.91 -6.51
C ALA A 22 -3.89 -6.64 -5.27
N GLU A 23 -3.03 -7.34 -4.53
CA GLU A 23 -3.42 -8.02 -3.29
C GLU A 23 -3.86 -7.05 -2.18
N ILE A 24 -3.17 -5.91 -2.05
CA ILE A 24 -3.56 -4.85 -1.12
C ILE A 24 -4.94 -4.30 -1.50
N ARG A 25 -5.18 -4.03 -2.79
CA ARG A 25 -6.48 -3.55 -3.28
C ARG A 25 -7.59 -4.53 -2.98
N GLU A 26 -7.38 -5.81 -3.28
CA GLU A 26 -8.36 -6.86 -2.99
C GLU A 26 -8.68 -6.93 -1.49
N GLN A 27 -7.65 -6.86 -0.64
CA GLN A 27 -7.83 -6.90 0.80
C GLN A 27 -8.55 -5.65 1.35
N LEU A 28 -8.28 -4.46 0.79
CA LEU A 28 -9.00 -3.23 1.14
C LEU A 28 -10.45 -3.29 0.68
N ARG A 29 -10.74 -3.78 -0.53
CA ARG A 29 -12.12 -3.99 -1.00
C ARG A 29 -12.92 -4.91 -0.10
N ALA A 30 -12.31 -6.02 0.33
CA ALA A 30 -12.92 -6.93 1.29
C ALA A 30 -13.25 -6.27 2.65
N GLN A 31 -12.65 -5.13 2.96
CA GLN A 31 -12.85 -4.34 4.18
C GLN A 31 -13.65 -3.05 3.96
N GLY A 32 -14.37 -2.94 2.83
CA GLY A 32 -15.17 -1.75 2.52
C GLY A 32 -14.37 -0.56 1.98
N GLY A 33 -13.18 -0.81 1.43
CA GLY A 33 -12.35 0.19 0.75
C GLY A 33 -11.32 0.89 1.63
N ALA A 34 -11.40 0.76 2.96
CA ALA A 34 -10.41 1.34 3.87
C ALA A 34 -10.23 0.49 5.14
N ALA A 35 -8.98 0.29 5.57
CA ALA A 35 -8.67 -0.46 6.78
C ALA A 35 -7.34 -0.06 7.40
N HIS A 36 -7.11 -0.50 8.64
CA HIS A 36 -5.80 -0.34 9.27
C HIS A 36 -4.76 -1.20 8.54
N ARG A 37 -3.59 -0.62 8.28
CA ARG A 37 -2.42 -1.22 7.61
C ARG A 37 -2.07 -2.59 8.16
N ASP A 38 -1.98 -2.73 9.47
CA ASP A 38 -1.64 -4.02 10.08
C ASP A 38 -2.74 -5.07 9.91
N VAL A 39 -4.01 -4.66 9.80
CA VAL A 39 -5.10 -5.57 9.48
C VAL A 39 -4.97 -6.06 8.04
N VAL A 40 -4.70 -5.16 7.09
CA VAL A 40 -4.48 -5.52 5.67
C VAL A 40 -3.31 -6.49 5.54
N ILE A 41 -2.16 -6.14 6.09
CA ILE A 41 -0.94 -6.95 6.02
C ILE A 41 -1.17 -8.29 6.73
N GLY A 42 -1.71 -8.28 7.95
CA GLY A 42 -1.96 -9.49 8.72
C GLY A 42 -2.84 -10.49 7.97
N ARG A 43 -3.90 -10.02 7.31
CA ARG A 43 -4.78 -10.88 6.49
C ARG A 43 -4.09 -11.43 5.25
N ILE A 44 -3.26 -10.64 4.56
CA ILE A 44 -2.49 -11.13 3.41
C ILE A 44 -1.47 -12.19 3.84
N LEU A 45 -0.74 -11.95 4.93
CA LEU A 45 0.23 -12.92 5.47
C LEU A 45 -0.46 -14.22 5.89
N GLN A 46 -1.60 -14.12 6.58
CA GLN A 46 -2.43 -15.27 6.96
C GLN A 46 -2.87 -16.08 5.74
N ARG A 47 -3.41 -15.42 4.69
CA ARG A 47 -3.83 -16.10 3.45
C ARG A 47 -2.68 -16.80 2.73
N ARG A 48 -1.47 -16.24 2.81
CA ARG A 48 -0.25 -16.80 2.22
C ARG A 48 0.40 -17.90 3.06
N GLY A 49 -0.05 -18.11 4.30
CA GLY A 49 0.56 -19.09 5.23
C GLY A 49 2.02 -18.81 5.57
N VAL A 50 2.46 -17.54 5.52
CA VAL A 50 3.86 -17.15 5.78
C VAL A 50 4.05 -16.67 7.22
N HIS A 51 5.16 -17.06 7.84
CA HIS A 51 5.49 -16.78 9.24
C HIS A 51 6.96 -16.38 9.42
N GLY A 52 7.31 -15.84 10.59
CA GLY A 52 8.68 -15.48 10.97
C GLY A 52 9.37 -14.52 9.98
N GLU A 53 10.63 -14.80 9.66
CA GLU A 53 11.43 -13.97 8.74
C GLU A 53 10.83 -13.84 7.33
N ALA A 54 10.10 -14.85 6.87
CA ALA A 54 9.40 -14.77 5.58
C ALA A 54 8.26 -13.74 5.65
N ALA A 55 7.49 -13.75 6.74
CA ALA A 55 6.41 -12.79 6.96
C ALA A 55 6.95 -11.35 7.04
N GLU A 56 8.07 -11.13 7.72
CA GLU A 56 8.67 -9.79 7.82
C GLU A 56 9.24 -9.28 6.50
N ARG A 57 9.79 -10.17 5.65
CA ARG A 57 10.15 -9.81 4.27
C ARG A 57 8.92 -9.44 3.45
N THR A 58 7.85 -10.22 3.53
CA THR A 58 6.60 -9.93 2.82
C THR A 58 5.95 -8.63 3.32
N ARG A 59 5.96 -8.38 4.63
CA ARG A 59 5.52 -7.11 5.23
C ARG A 59 6.25 -5.94 4.59
N ARG A 60 7.59 -5.93 4.60
CA ARG A 60 8.39 -4.85 3.98
C ARG A 60 8.09 -4.66 2.50
N ALA A 61 7.86 -5.75 1.77
CA ALA A 61 7.50 -5.69 0.35
C ALA A 61 6.13 -5.06 0.12
N LEU A 62 5.11 -5.44 0.91
CA LEU A 62 3.77 -4.85 0.87
C LEU A 62 3.80 -3.35 1.17
N LEU A 63 4.59 -2.94 2.17
CA LEU A 63 4.77 -1.52 2.51
C LEU A 63 5.37 -0.74 1.34
N SER A 64 6.46 -1.24 0.77
CA SER A 64 7.12 -0.56 -0.34
C SER A 64 6.27 -0.55 -1.63
N ALA A 65 5.34 -1.49 -1.78
CA ALA A 65 4.34 -1.45 -2.86
C ALA A 65 3.27 -0.40 -2.57
N PHE A 66 2.73 -0.36 -1.35
CA PHE A 66 1.75 0.64 -0.94
C PHE A 66 2.30 2.07 -1.11
N GLU A 67 3.46 2.37 -0.53
CA GLU A 67 4.09 3.69 -0.59
C GLU A 67 4.30 4.18 -2.03
N LEU A 68 4.71 3.28 -2.93
CA LEU A 68 4.90 3.61 -4.34
C LEU A 68 3.59 4.08 -5.01
N HIS A 69 2.47 3.48 -4.64
CA HIS A 69 1.16 3.76 -5.22
C HIS A 69 0.35 4.82 -4.44
N ALA A 70 0.74 5.14 -3.21
CA ALA A 70 0.16 6.26 -2.44
C ALA A 70 0.85 7.60 -2.76
N HIS A 71 2.14 7.57 -3.09
CA HIS A 71 2.90 8.76 -3.45
C HIS A 71 3.77 8.49 -4.69
N PRO A 72 3.15 8.32 -5.88
CA PRO A 72 3.89 8.05 -7.09
C PRO A 72 4.76 9.27 -7.48
N GLU A 73 6.08 9.09 -7.44
CA GLU A 73 7.03 10.11 -7.91
C GLU A 73 7.01 10.20 -9.44
N PRO A 74 7.32 11.38 -10.03
CA PRO A 74 7.51 11.52 -11.47
C PRO A 74 8.52 10.51 -12.02
N GLY A 75 8.15 9.79 -13.09
CA GLY A 75 9.00 8.77 -13.71
C GLY A 75 9.03 7.41 -13.01
N SER A 76 8.25 7.21 -11.93
CA SER A 76 8.09 5.89 -11.29
C SER A 76 7.33 4.88 -12.13
N GLY A 77 6.47 5.37 -13.04
CA GLY A 77 5.55 4.56 -13.86
C GLY A 77 4.38 3.97 -13.06
N ALA A 78 4.26 4.29 -11.77
CA ALA A 78 3.20 3.79 -10.91
C ALA A 78 1.97 4.70 -10.96
N PRO A 79 0.76 4.16 -11.20
CA PRO A 79 -0.46 4.93 -10.98
C PRO A 79 -0.70 5.15 -9.48
N HIS A 80 -1.39 6.23 -9.15
CA HIS A 80 -1.97 6.43 -7.83
C HIS A 80 -3.10 5.40 -7.65
N LEU A 81 -3.06 4.63 -6.55
CA LEU A 81 -4.06 3.58 -6.27
C LEU A 81 -4.56 3.60 -4.83
N PHE A 82 -3.88 4.32 -3.95
CA PHE A 82 -4.14 4.28 -2.52
C PHE A 82 -4.07 5.65 -1.90
N ASP A 83 -4.92 5.86 -0.90
CA ASP A 83 -4.95 7.08 -0.11
C ASP A 83 -4.56 6.83 1.34
N LEU A 84 -4.08 7.92 1.96
CA LEU A 84 -3.87 8.04 3.39
C LEU A 84 -4.85 9.09 3.93
N PRO A 85 -6.09 8.70 4.31
CA PRO A 85 -7.19 9.63 4.61
C PRO A 85 -6.92 10.55 5.81
N PHE A 86 -5.95 10.21 6.67
CA PHE A 86 -5.56 11.02 7.82
C PHE A 86 -4.13 11.59 7.68
N GLY A 87 -3.58 11.61 6.46
CA GLY A 87 -2.25 12.16 6.18
C GLY A 87 -1.11 11.12 6.23
N PRO A 88 0.14 11.56 5.99
CA PRO A 88 1.29 10.67 5.71
C PRO A 88 1.64 9.67 6.81
N ASP A 89 1.38 10.02 8.07
CA ASP A 89 1.65 9.15 9.23
C ASP A 89 0.47 8.22 9.57
N SER A 90 -0.59 8.25 8.76
CA SER A 90 -1.77 7.43 8.96
C SER A 90 -1.44 5.95 8.80
N TYR A 91 -1.78 5.18 9.83
CA TYR A 91 -1.84 3.71 9.73
C TYR A 91 -3.08 3.23 8.99
N ARG A 92 -4.03 4.11 8.64
CA ARG A 92 -5.20 3.75 7.84
C ARG A 92 -4.89 3.91 6.36
N TRP A 93 -5.09 2.83 5.61
CA TRP A 93 -4.96 2.75 4.17
C TRP A 93 -6.35 2.76 3.53
N ALA A 94 -6.49 3.43 2.40
CA ALA A 94 -7.73 3.47 1.61
C ALA A 94 -7.43 3.24 0.12
N LEU A 95 -8.44 2.87 -0.65
CA LEU A 95 -8.39 2.88 -2.11
C LEU A 95 -8.54 4.32 -2.62
N ASP A 96 -7.81 4.66 -3.68
CA ASP A 96 -8.06 5.85 -4.52
C ASP A 96 -9.25 5.61 -5.47
N GLU A 97 -10.36 5.10 -4.92
CA GLU A 97 -11.62 5.07 -5.65
C GLU A 97 -12.40 6.33 -5.23
N PRO A 98 -12.90 7.13 -6.19
CA PRO A 98 -13.78 8.23 -5.83
C PRO A 98 -14.95 7.62 -5.09
N VAL A 99 -15.18 8.06 -3.85
CA VAL A 99 -16.45 7.83 -3.16
C VAL A 99 -17.51 8.44 -4.07
N ARG A 100 -18.08 7.66 -4.99
CA ARG A 100 -19.33 8.05 -5.62
C ARG A 100 -20.32 8.02 -4.47
N PRO A 101 -20.91 9.16 -4.06
CA PRO A 101 -22.03 9.09 -3.15
C PRO A 101 -23.04 8.18 -3.82
N ALA A 102 -23.45 7.11 -3.12
CA ALA A 102 -24.62 6.37 -3.51
C ALA A 102 -25.76 7.39 -3.52
N VAL A 103 -26.21 7.77 -4.71
CA VAL A 103 -27.42 8.57 -4.87
C VAL A 103 -28.55 7.62 -4.48
N PHE A 104 -29.05 7.78 -3.26
CA PHE A 104 -30.31 7.17 -2.81
C PHE A 104 -31.48 8.04 -3.28
#